data_AF-A0A3M1S629-F1
#
_entry.id   AF-A0A3M1S629-F1
#
_cell.length_a   1.000
_cell.length_b   1.000
_cell.length_c   1.000
_cell.angle_alpha   90.00
_cell.angle_beta   90.00
_cell.angle_gamma   90.00
#
_symmetry.space_group_name_H-M   'P 1'
#
loop_
_entity.id
_entity.type
_entity.pdbx_description
1 polymer ?
#
loop_
_entity_poly.entity_id
_entity_poly.type
_entity_poly.pdbx_seq_one_letter_code
_entity_poly.pdbx_strand_id
1 'polypeptide(L)' 'MIRKSSNYPIMLDWEGKVSSDYKYEIGKANIYVIDEKGRIQLKKVGAVNDKDLNDLFSKIDYLLK' A
#
# COMPACT_ATOMS: atom_id res chain seq x y z
N MET A 1 18.19 -19.65 -2.83
CA MET A 1 17.16 -18.65 -2.48
C MET A 1 16.89 -17.82 -3.73
N ILE A 2 15.80 -18.09 -4.46
CA ILE A 2 15.43 -17.32 -5.66
C ILE A 2 14.80 -16.02 -5.18
N ARG A 3 15.56 -14.92 -5.16
CA ARG A 3 14.99 -13.58 -4.96
C ARG A 3 14.21 -13.24 -6.22
N LYS A 4 12.87 -13.32 -6.16
CA LYS A 4 11.99 -12.74 -7.19
C LYS A 4 12.36 -11.25 -7.28
N SER A 5 12.93 -10.82 -8.40
CA SER A 5 13.24 -9.40 -8.59
C SER A 5 11.92 -8.64 -8.65
N SER A 6 11.63 -7.81 -7.65
CA SER A 6 10.50 -6.89 -7.77
C SER A 6 10.87 -5.83 -8.80
N ASN A 7 9.92 -5.48 -9.66
CA ASN A 7 10.05 -4.35 -10.59
C ASN A 7 9.85 -2.99 -9.89
N TYR A 8 9.72 -3.00 -8.57
CA TYR A 8 9.47 -1.83 -7.73
C TYR A 8 10.45 -1.80 -6.56
N PRO A 9 10.81 -0.60 -6.07
CA PRO A 9 11.68 -0.46 -4.92
C PRO A 9 11.02 -1.06 -3.68
N ILE A 10 11.84 -1.71 -2.85
CA ILE A 10 11.43 -2.22 -1.54
C ILE A 10 12.15 -1.39 -0.49
N MET A 11 11.39 -0.77 0.40
CA MET A 11 11.94 -0.10 1.58
C MET A 11 11.90 -1.08 2.76
N LEU A 12 13.04 -1.23 3.44
CA LEU A 12 13.13 -2.02 4.67
C LEU A 12 13.00 -1.07 5.87
N ASP A 13 11.87 -1.15 6.57
CA ASP A 13 11.56 -0.33 7.74
C ASP A 13 12.14 -0.95 9.02
N TRP A 14 13.47 -0.94 9.13
CA TRP A 14 14.19 -1.62 10.22
C TRP A 14 13.81 -1.12 11.62
N GLU A 15 13.57 0.18 11.76
CA GLU A 15 13.21 0.81 13.04
C GLU A 15 11.70 0.81 13.28
N GLY A 16 10.90 0.35 12.31
CA GLY A 16 9.44 0.31 12.41
C GLY A 16 8.77 1.69 12.40
N LYS A 17 9.52 2.77 12.12
CA LYS A 17 9.02 4.16 12.21
C LYS A 17 7.88 4.38 11.22
N VAL A 18 8.06 3.95 9.97
CA VAL A 18 7.03 4.11 8.93
C VAL A 18 5.80 3.27 9.27
N SER A 19 6.00 2.03 9.67
CA SER A 19 4.92 1.13 10.07
C SER A 19 4.11 1.69 11.25
N SER A 20 4.78 2.32 12.21
CA SER A 20 4.15 2.98 13.36
C SER A 20 3.36 4.23 12.96
N ASP A 21 3.98 5.15 12.22
CA ASP A 21 3.35 6.41 11.77
C ASP A 21 2.09 6.14 10.93
N TYR A 22 2.12 5.07 10.11
CA TYR A 22 1.00 4.64 9.28
C TYR A 22 0.04 3.65 9.99
N LYS A 23 0.22 3.40 11.29
CA LYS A 23 -0.66 2.55 12.12
C LYS A 23 -0.85 1.15 11.54
N TYR A 24 0.24 0.51 11.14
CA TYR A 24 0.22 -0.87 10.67
C TYR A 24 -0.33 -1.82 11.74
N GLU A 25 -1.12 -2.81 11.30
CA GLU A 25 -1.68 -3.87 12.15
C GLU A 25 -1.13 -5.22 11.69
N ILE A 26 -0.65 -6.02 12.63
CA ILE A 26 -0.08 -7.35 12.35
C ILE A 26 -1.09 -8.20 11.59
N GLY A 27 -0.61 -8.82 10.51
CA GLY A 27 -1.42 -9.74 9.70
C GLY A 27 -2.44 -9.08 8.77
N LYS A 28 -2.48 -7.74 8.72
CA LYS A 28 -3.32 -6.99 7.77
C LYS A 28 -2.44 -6.21 6.79
N ALA A 29 -2.86 -6.14 5.53
CA ALA A 29 -2.29 -5.16 4.63
C ALA A 29 -2.78 -3.77 5.01
N ASN A 30 -1.90 -2.79 4.85
CA ASN A 30 -2.15 -1.39 5.13
C ASN A 30 -1.68 -0.59 3.91
N ILE A 31 -2.61 -0.32 3.00
CA ILE A 31 -2.33 0.27 1.69
C ILE A 31 -2.80 1.71 1.68
N TYR A 32 -1.92 2.60 1.22
CA TYR A 32 -2.20 4.01 1.04
C TYR A 32 -1.99 4.41 -0.42
N VAL A 33 -2.89 5.24 -0.94
CA VAL A 33 -2.70 5.94 -2.21
C VAL A 33 -2.44 7.41 -1.89
N ILE A 34 -1.32 7.91 -2.39
CA ILE A 34 -0.82 9.25 -2.10
C ILE A 34 -0.69 9.99 -3.43
N ASP A 35 -1.21 11.22 -3.50
CA ASP A 35 -1.11 12.07 -4.70
C ASP A 35 0.27 12.73 -4.85
N GLU A 36 0.48 13.45 -5.95
CA GLU A 36 1.73 14.16 -6.25
C GLU A 36 2.06 15.29 -5.27
N LYS A 37 1.09 15.72 -4.46
CA LYS A 37 1.25 16.74 -3.41
C LYS A 37 1.48 16.11 -2.04
N GLY A 38 1.63 14.79 -1.97
CA GLY A 38 1.86 14.06 -0.72
C GLY A 38 0.61 13.86 0.13
N ARG A 39 -0.60 14.04 -0.42
CA ARG A 39 -1.85 13.88 0.33
C ARG A 39 -2.37 12.46 0.19
N ILE A 40 -2.85 11.89 1.29
CA ILE A 40 -3.50 10.58 1.29
C ILE A 40 -4.88 10.72 0.64
N GLN A 41 -5.05 10.09 -0.51
CA GLN A 41 -6.31 10.03 -1.24
C GLN A 41 -7.16 8.83 -0.78
N LEU A 42 -6.50 7.70 -0.50
CA LEU A 42 -7.17 6.47 -0.08
C LEU A 42 -6.35 5.75 0.99
N LYS A 43 -7.04 5.11 1.93
CA LYS A 43 -6.49 4.16 2.90
C LYS A 43 -7.32 2.87 2.88
N LYS A 44 -6.66 1.71 2.79
CA LYS A 44 -7.29 0.39 2.89
C LYS A 44 -6.53 -0.47 3.87
N VAL A 45 -7.24 -1.00 4.87
CA VAL A 45 -6.70 -1.91 5.89
C VAL A 45 -7.49 -3.20 5.88
N GLY A 46 -6.82 -4.35 5.79
CA GLY A 46 -7.49 -5.64 5.86
C GLY A 46 -6.80 -6.75 5.08
N ALA A 47 -7.61 -7.75 4.67
CA ALA A 47 -7.13 -8.88 3.89
C ALA A 47 -6.72 -8.45 2.48
N VAL A 48 -5.66 -9.06 1.94
CA VAL A 48 -5.30 -8.94 0.53
C VAL A 48 -6.00 -10.06 -0.22
N ASN A 49 -7.10 -9.73 -0.89
CA ASN A 49 -7.80 -10.62 -1.79
C ASN A 49 -8.07 -9.91 -3.13
N ASP A 50 -8.33 -10.69 -4.19
CA ASP A 50 -8.45 -10.16 -5.55
C ASP A 50 -9.59 -9.15 -5.69
N LYS A 51 -10.71 -9.38 -5.00
CA LYS A 51 -11.85 -8.46 -4.99
C LYS A 51 -11.42 -7.09 -4.43
N ASP A 52 -10.71 -7.08 -3.32
CA ASP A 52 -10.27 -5.87 -2.65
C ASP A 52 -9.18 -5.12 -3.41
N LEU A 53 -8.32 -5.84 -4.13
CA LEU A 53 -7.33 -5.26 -5.04
C LEU A 53 -7.99 -4.64 -6.28
N ASN A 54 -8.96 -5.32 -6.89
CA ASN A 54 -9.68 -4.79 -8.05
C ASN A 54 -10.48 -3.52 -7.71
N ASP A 55 -11.09 -3.46 -6.52
CA ASP A 55 -11.72 -2.23 -6.00
C ASP A 55 -10.70 -1.10 -5.83
N LEU A 56 -9.50 -1.40 -5.32
CA LEU A 56 -8.43 -0.41 -5.17
C LEU A 56 -7.97 0.12 -6.55
N PHE A 57 -7.75 -0.76 -7.53
CA PHE A 57 -7.36 -0.35 -8.88
C PHE A 57 -8.41 0.54 -9.54
N SER A 58 -9.68 0.16 -9.44
CA SER A 58 -10.79 0.96 -9.98
C SER A 58 -10.84 2.38 -9.38
N LYS A 59 -10.54 2.51 -8.08
CA LYS A 59 -10.47 3.81 -7.41
C LYS A 59 -9.25 4.63 -7.83
N ILE A 60 -8.10 3.99 -8.02
CA ILE A 60 -6.90 4.66 -8.56
C ILE A 60 -7.19 5.19 -9.97
N ASP A 61 -7.79 4.35 -10.83
CA ASP A 61 -8.14 4.75 -12.20
C ASP A 61 -9.13 5.93 -12.23
N TYR A 62 -10.05 5.99 -11.26
CA TYR A 62 -10.95 7.13 -11.10
C TYR A 62 -10.22 8.41 -10.70
N LEU A 63 -9.21 8.33 -9.81
CA LEU A 63 -8.43 9.48 -9.35
C LEU A 63 -7.46 10.03 -10.40
N LEU A 64 -7.12 9.22 -11.41
CA LEU A 64 -6.23 9.61 -12.51
C LEU A 64 -6.96 10.22 -13.71
N LYS A 65 -8.29 10.26 -13.70
CA LYS A 65 -9.13 10.92 -14.73
C LYS A 65 -9.33 12.39 -14.40
#